data_AF-A0A2V8MFG8-F1
#
_entry.id   AF-A0A2V8MFG8-F1
#
_cell.length_a   1.000
_cell.length_b   1.000
_cell.length_c   1.000
_cell.angle_alpha   90.00
_cell.angle_beta   90.00
_cell.angle_gamma   90.00
#
_symmetry.space_group_name_H-M   'P 1'
#
loop_
_entity.id
_entity.type
_entity.pdbx_description
1 polymer ?
#
loop_
_entity_poly.entity_id
_entity_poly.type
_entity_poly.pdbx_seq_one_letter_code
_entity_poly.pdbx_strand_id
1 'polypeptide(L)'
;MDRIQKRLRILEAYAGLSLLVFVVLALTAFAQTKPKFDEVSVERLNVVEKNGQLIAVIANRDRMPDPITNGKAFKTERPPGMIFYNGEGDECGGLVFGASSGARARQGDRYGAYGGFTFDQYQQSQAIGLIYNDHSGSREVALKVWDRPETPQSEFVERGEAIRKMPEGPEKEA
;
A
#
# COMPACT_ATOMS: atom_id res chain seq x y z
N MET A 1 -26.11 13.46 67.15
CA MET A 1 -26.34 13.50 65.69
C MET A 1 -27.45 12.54 65.36
N ASP A 2 -28.51 13.05 64.76
CA ASP A 2 -29.71 12.27 64.49
C ASP A 2 -29.46 11.23 63.36
N ARG A 3 -30.18 10.11 63.37
CA ARG A 3 -29.94 8.99 62.42
C ARG A 3 -30.07 9.45 60.96
N ILE A 4 -30.93 10.43 60.72
CA ILE A 4 -31.18 11.06 59.43
C ILE A 4 -29.97 11.90 58.98
N GLN A 5 -29.38 12.71 59.87
CA GLN A 5 -28.20 13.53 59.53
C GLN A 5 -26.98 12.68 59.15
N LYS A 6 -26.77 11.54 59.82
CA LYS A 6 -25.71 10.59 59.44
C LYS A 6 -25.95 10.01 58.04
N ARG A 7 -27.20 9.61 57.73
CA ARG A 7 -27.57 9.08 56.41
C ARG A 7 -27.44 10.13 55.30
N LEU A 8 -27.81 11.38 55.57
CA LEU A 8 -27.69 12.49 54.62
C LEU A 8 -26.22 12.75 54.26
N ARG A 9 -25.35 12.83 55.28
CA ARG A 9 -23.90 13.02 55.06
C ARG A 9 -23.26 11.86 54.27
N ILE A 10 -23.72 10.64 54.50
CA ILE A 10 -23.29 9.47 53.72
C ILE A 10 -23.75 9.61 52.27
N LEU A 11 -24.99 10.06 52.02
CA LEU A 11 -25.52 10.24 50.67
C LEU A 11 -24.84 11.39 49.91
N GLU A 12 -24.58 12.51 50.58
CA GLU A 12 -23.81 13.64 50.04
C GLU A 12 -22.38 13.21 49.67
N ALA A 13 -21.72 12.44 50.54
CA ALA A 13 -20.41 11.87 50.24
C ALA A 13 -20.48 10.91 49.04
N TYR A 14 -21.52 10.07 48.95
CA TYR A 14 -21.71 9.15 47.83
C TYR A 14 -21.94 9.88 46.51
N ALA A 15 -22.77 10.93 46.51
CA ALA A 15 -23.05 11.75 45.33
C ALA A 15 -21.82 12.55 44.87
N GLY A 16 -21.06 13.11 45.82
CA GLY A 16 -19.79 13.79 45.51
C GLY A 16 -18.75 12.82 44.93
N LEU A 17 -18.64 11.63 45.51
CA LEU A 17 -17.72 10.59 45.03
C LEU A 17 -18.14 10.07 43.65
N SER A 18 -19.42 9.81 43.42
CA SER A 18 -19.93 9.33 42.14
C SER A 18 -19.76 10.38 41.03
N LEU A 19 -19.99 11.66 41.33
CA LEU A 19 -19.73 12.76 40.40
C LEU A 19 -18.24 12.85 40.07
N LEU A 20 -17.36 12.73 41.06
CA LEU A 20 -15.92 12.77 40.84
C LEU A 20 -15.45 11.60 39.95
N VAL A 21 -15.93 10.38 40.22
CA VAL A 21 -15.67 9.21 39.36
C VAL A 21 -16.19 9.44 37.94
N PHE A 22 -17.39 9.98 37.80
CA PHE A 22 -17.99 10.27 36.49
C PHE A 22 -17.16 11.29 35.70
N VAL A 23 -16.69 12.36 36.34
CA VAL A 23 -15.83 13.37 35.70
C VAL A 23 -14.50 12.76 35.24
N VAL A 24 -13.87 11.92 36.07
CA VAL A 24 -12.62 11.23 35.71
C VAL A 24 -12.83 10.29 34.51
N LEU A 25 -13.93 9.51 34.51
CA LEU A 25 -14.27 8.64 33.38
C LEU A 25 -14.55 9.43 32.10
N ALA A 26 -15.27 10.54 32.19
CA ALA A 26 -15.53 11.40 31.05
C ALA A 26 -14.22 11.97 30.47
N LEU A 27 -13.33 12.50 31.30
CA LEU A 27 -12.06 13.08 30.85
C LEU A 27 -11.11 12.04 30.24
N THR A 28 -11.10 10.81 30.76
CA THR A 28 -10.23 9.73 30.25
C THR A 28 -10.77 9.08 28.98
N ALA A 29 -12.09 9.00 28.81
CA ALA A 29 -12.71 8.44 27.60
C ALA A 29 -12.42 9.27 26.32
N PHE A 30 -12.21 10.58 26.46
CA PHE A 30 -11.87 11.46 25.34
C PHE A 30 -10.35 11.67 25.15
N ALA A 31 -9.52 11.01 25.97
CA ALA A 31 -8.08 11.08 25.80
C ALA A 31 -7.68 10.31 24.52
N GLN A 32 -7.43 11.05 23.43
CA GLN A 32 -6.87 10.53 22.20
C GLN A 32 -5.45 10.03 22.46
N THR A 33 -5.29 8.73 22.67
CA THR A 33 -3.98 8.08 22.75
C THR A 33 -3.61 7.57 21.36
N LYS A 34 -2.36 7.83 20.95
CA LYS A 34 -1.83 7.20 19.72
C LYS A 34 -1.66 5.71 20.02
N PRO A 35 -2.30 4.81 19.26
CA PRO A 35 -2.14 3.39 19.50
C PRO A 35 -0.67 3.01 19.26
N LYS A 36 -0.14 2.17 20.14
CA LYS A 36 1.15 1.54 19.97
C LYS A 36 0.90 0.06 19.73
N PHE A 37 1.56 -0.49 18.73
CA PHE A 37 1.47 -1.90 18.39
C PHE A 37 2.88 -2.47 18.49
N ASP A 38 3.01 -3.64 19.14
CA ASP A 38 4.25 -4.41 19.08
C ASP A 38 4.37 -5.13 17.73
N GLU A 39 3.24 -5.67 17.23
CA GLU A 39 3.13 -6.33 15.94
C GLU A 39 1.77 -6.05 15.29
N VAL A 40 1.74 -6.02 13.95
CA VAL A 40 0.52 -5.90 13.16
C VAL A 40 0.51 -6.96 12.06
N SER A 41 -0.49 -7.86 12.10
CA SER A 41 -0.75 -8.88 11.08
C SER A 41 -1.92 -8.44 10.18
N VAL A 42 -1.62 -7.94 8.98
CA VAL A 42 -2.62 -7.46 8.01
C VAL A 42 -2.25 -7.88 6.59
N GLU A 43 -3.25 -8.06 5.73
CA GLU A 43 -3.02 -8.30 4.30
C GLU A 43 -2.57 -7.04 3.55
N ARG A 44 -2.94 -5.86 4.07
CA ARG A 44 -2.66 -4.55 3.49
C ARG A 44 -2.55 -3.48 4.57
N LEU A 45 -1.50 -2.67 4.49
CA LEU A 45 -1.30 -1.46 5.27
C LEU A 45 -1.29 -0.25 4.31
N ASN A 46 -2.13 0.74 4.60
CA ASN A 46 -2.15 2.01 3.88
C ASN A 46 -1.57 3.12 4.74
N VAL A 47 -0.72 3.95 4.15
CA VAL A 47 -0.34 5.26 4.66
C VAL A 47 -1.04 6.29 3.77
N VAL A 48 -1.79 7.20 4.38
CA VAL A 48 -2.64 8.16 3.66
C VAL A 48 -2.41 9.59 4.12
N GLU A 49 -2.64 10.52 3.20
CA GLU A 49 -2.79 11.94 3.47
C GLU A 49 -4.08 12.23 4.25
N LYS A 50 -4.21 13.46 4.77
CA LYS A 50 -5.43 13.90 5.48
C LYS A 50 -6.70 13.79 4.65
N ASN A 51 -6.60 13.94 3.33
CA ASN A 51 -7.71 13.83 2.40
C ASN A 51 -8.01 12.36 1.99
N GLY A 52 -7.25 11.39 2.50
CA GLY A 52 -7.38 9.96 2.18
C GLY A 52 -6.58 9.48 0.97
N GLN A 53 -5.84 10.37 0.28
CA GLN A 53 -4.95 9.98 -0.82
C GLN A 53 -3.83 9.06 -0.30
N LEU A 54 -3.50 8.02 -1.07
CA LEU A 54 -2.43 7.10 -0.71
C LEU A 54 -1.07 7.81 -0.81
N ILE A 55 -0.19 7.53 0.16
CA ILE A 55 1.23 7.90 0.16
C ILE A 55 2.07 6.65 -0.07
N ALA A 56 1.72 5.58 0.64
CA ALA A 56 2.36 4.28 0.51
C ALA A 56 1.38 3.15 0.82
N VAL A 57 1.57 2.00 0.17
CA VAL A 57 0.81 0.77 0.44
C VAL A 57 1.77 -0.39 0.56
N ILE A 58 1.69 -1.13 1.66
CA ILE A 58 2.32 -2.46 1.79
C ILE A 58 1.22 -3.51 1.68
N ALA A 59 1.32 -4.45 0.75
CA ALA A 59 0.26 -5.45 0.55
C ALA A 59 0.79 -6.80 0.07
N ASN A 60 -0.02 -7.83 0.27
CA ASN A 60 0.15 -9.12 -0.40
C ASN A 60 -0.26 -9.03 -1.89
N ARG A 61 -0.08 -10.14 -2.64
CA ARG A 61 -0.42 -10.23 -4.07
C ARG A 61 -1.88 -9.90 -4.38
N ASP A 62 -2.80 -10.32 -3.52
CA ASP A 62 -4.24 -10.23 -3.79
C ASP A 62 -4.84 -8.87 -3.41
N ARG A 63 -4.14 -8.09 -2.57
CA ARG A 63 -4.59 -6.79 -2.06
C ARG A 63 -3.75 -5.62 -2.59
N MET A 64 -2.77 -5.89 -3.45
CA MET A 64 -1.98 -4.84 -4.10
C MET A 64 -2.89 -3.94 -4.96
N PRO A 65 -2.77 -2.61 -4.88
CA PRO A 65 -3.52 -1.73 -5.74
C PRO A 65 -3.04 -1.84 -7.20
N ASP A 66 -3.98 -1.65 -8.11
CA ASP A 66 -3.69 -1.43 -9.52
C ASP A 66 -2.73 -0.21 -9.66
N PRO A 67 -1.74 -0.24 -10.57
CA PRO A 67 -0.91 0.91 -10.86
C PRO A 67 -1.76 2.09 -11.30
N ILE A 68 -1.41 3.28 -10.80
CA ILE A 68 -2.09 4.53 -11.10
C ILE A 68 -1.09 5.42 -11.83
N THR A 69 -1.42 5.83 -13.05
CA THR A 69 -0.59 6.76 -13.82
C THR A 69 -1.50 7.77 -14.51
N ASN A 70 -1.22 9.06 -14.33
CA ASN A 70 -2.05 10.17 -14.80
C ASN A 70 -3.52 10.04 -14.34
N GLY A 71 -3.72 9.63 -13.09
CA GLY A 71 -5.04 9.43 -12.47
C GLY A 71 -5.84 8.23 -13.01
N LYS A 72 -5.25 7.38 -13.86
CA LYS A 72 -5.90 6.19 -14.41
C LYS A 72 -5.33 4.92 -13.79
N ALA A 73 -6.21 4.05 -13.33
CA ALA A 73 -5.85 2.74 -12.80
C ALA A 73 -5.80 1.71 -13.93
N PHE A 74 -4.76 0.89 -13.96
CA PHE A 74 -4.58 -0.15 -14.98
C PHE A 74 -4.57 -1.54 -14.34
N LYS A 75 -5.42 -2.45 -14.80
CA LYS A 75 -5.48 -3.78 -14.18
C LYS A 75 -4.27 -4.62 -14.56
N THR A 76 -3.52 -5.09 -13.57
CA THR A 76 -2.39 -5.99 -13.79
C THR A 76 -2.18 -6.91 -12.58
N GLU A 77 -1.59 -8.08 -12.80
CA GLU A 77 -1.11 -8.89 -11.69
C GLU A 77 0.18 -8.30 -11.13
N ARG A 78 0.26 -8.16 -9.81
CA ARG A 78 1.41 -7.56 -9.14
C ARG A 78 2.01 -8.47 -8.08
N PRO A 79 3.34 -8.47 -7.93
CA PRO A 79 3.97 -9.09 -6.78
C PRO A 79 3.57 -8.39 -5.47
N PRO A 80 3.67 -9.08 -4.31
CA PRO A 80 3.61 -8.41 -3.01
C PRO A 80 4.78 -7.44 -2.84
N GLY A 81 4.60 -6.43 -1.98
CA GLY A 81 5.59 -5.38 -1.81
C GLY A 81 5.03 -4.09 -1.22
N MET A 82 5.75 -3.01 -1.45
CA MET A 82 5.45 -1.65 -1.02
C MET A 82 5.44 -0.71 -2.24
N ILE A 83 4.35 -0.01 -2.47
CA ILE A 83 4.18 0.96 -3.57
C ILE A 83 4.09 2.37 -3.00
N PHE A 84 4.71 3.34 -3.68
CA PHE A 84 4.72 4.74 -3.31
C PHE A 84 3.93 5.59 -4.29
N TYR A 85 3.36 6.67 -3.78
CA TYR A 85 2.55 7.61 -4.54
C TYR A 85 3.09 9.03 -4.39
N ASN A 86 2.98 9.82 -5.45
CA ASN A 86 3.34 11.23 -5.44
C ASN A 86 2.17 12.11 -4.91
N GLY A 87 2.41 13.42 -4.81
CA GLY A 87 1.41 14.39 -4.34
C GLY A 87 0.16 14.53 -5.22
N GLU A 88 0.17 13.99 -6.45
CA GLU A 88 -0.97 13.97 -7.37
C GLU A 88 -1.77 12.66 -7.30
N GLY A 89 -1.26 11.67 -6.58
CA GLY A 89 -1.91 10.36 -6.38
C GLY A 89 -1.48 9.32 -7.40
N ASP A 90 -0.49 9.64 -8.24
CA ASP A 90 0.11 8.70 -9.18
C ASP A 90 1.19 7.87 -8.50
N GLU A 91 1.32 6.61 -8.92
CA GLU A 91 2.40 5.73 -8.51
C GLU A 91 3.75 6.31 -8.97
N CYS A 92 4.75 6.30 -8.08
CA CYS A 92 6.08 6.85 -8.35
C CYS A 92 7.21 5.85 -8.08
N GLY A 93 6.87 4.56 -8.06
CA GLY A 93 7.79 3.45 -7.83
C GLY A 93 7.41 2.57 -6.65
N GLY A 94 8.30 1.63 -6.32
CA GLY A 94 8.01 0.62 -5.32
C GLY A 94 9.17 -0.31 -5.01
N LEU A 95 9.02 -1.01 -3.88
CA LEU A 95 9.86 -2.10 -3.43
C LEU A 95 9.06 -3.40 -3.51
N VAL A 96 9.45 -4.29 -4.41
CA VAL A 96 8.79 -5.58 -4.61
C VAL A 96 9.77 -6.71 -4.42
N PHE A 97 9.30 -7.82 -3.87
CA PHE A 97 10.11 -9.02 -3.69
C PHE A 97 9.23 -10.26 -3.70
N GLY A 98 9.81 -11.37 -4.12
CA GLY A 98 9.15 -12.64 -4.01
C GLY A 98 9.94 -13.77 -4.59
N ALA A 99 9.41 -14.96 -4.40
CA ALA A 99 9.94 -16.17 -4.97
C ALA A 99 8.81 -17.14 -5.29
N SER A 100 9.06 -18.00 -6.26
CA SER A 100 8.22 -19.12 -6.59
C SER A 100 9.08 -20.36 -6.84
N SER A 101 8.52 -21.53 -6.57
CA SER A 101 9.20 -22.82 -6.74
C SER A 101 8.20 -23.90 -7.13
N GLY A 102 8.71 -25.02 -7.63
CA GLY A 102 7.88 -26.15 -8.06
C GLY A 102 6.85 -25.73 -9.11
N ALA A 103 5.59 -26.14 -8.96
CA ALA A 103 4.52 -25.84 -9.92
C ALA A 103 4.19 -24.34 -10.07
N ARG A 104 4.69 -23.47 -9.18
CA ARG A 104 4.52 -22.00 -9.28
C ARG A 104 5.71 -21.31 -9.97
N ALA A 105 6.80 -22.02 -10.20
CA ALA A 105 7.91 -21.49 -10.97
C ALA A 105 7.52 -21.41 -12.46
N ARG A 106 8.25 -20.58 -13.22
CA ARG A 106 8.13 -20.56 -14.67
C ARG A 106 8.43 -21.96 -15.21
N GLN A 107 7.74 -22.36 -16.29
CA GLN A 107 7.96 -23.67 -16.91
C GLN A 107 9.45 -23.86 -17.26
N GLY A 108 10.05 -24.95 -16.75
CA GLY A 108 11.47 -25.26 -16.91
C GLY A 108 12.36 -24.81 -15.74
N ASP A 109 11.89 -23.91 -14.89
CA ASP A 109 12.62 -23.44 -13.72
C ASP A 109 12.31 -24.30 -12.48
N ARG A 110 13.33 -24.60 -11.67
CA ARG A 110 13.19 -25.14 -10.31
C ARG A 110 12.65 -24.09 -9.35
N TYR A 111 13.12 -22.85 -9.50
CA TYR A 111 12.69 -21.69 -8.74
C TYR A 111 12.85 -20.41 -9.56
N GLY A 112 12.04 -19.41 -9.20
CA GLY A 112 12.22 -18.01 -9.55
C GLY A 112 12.33 -17.19 -8.26
N ALA A 113 13.25 -16.23 -8.22
CA ALA A 113 13.33 -15.25 -7.15
C ALA A 113 13.53 -13.86 -7.76
N TYR A 114 12.85 -12.85 -7.24
CA TYR A 114 12.95 -11.48 -7.71
C TYR A 114 12.95 -10.50 -6.56
N GLY A 115 13.63 -9.38 -6.77
CA GLY A 115 13.64 -8.22 -5.91
C GLY A 115 13.84 -6.98 -6.76
N GLY A 116 13.06 -5.94 -6.52
CA GLY A 116 13.14 -4.70 -7.27
C GLY A 116 12.87 -3.53 -6.36
N PHE A 117 13.76 -2.54 -6.36
CA PHE A 117 13.46 -1.21 -5.85
C PHE A 117 13.55 -0.23 -7.01
N THR A 118 12.41 0.33 -7.40
CA THR A 118 12.30 1.15 -8.62
C THR A 118 11.73 2.52 -8.31
N PHE A 119 12.14 3.49 -9.12
CA PHE A 119 11.63 4.85 -9.12
C PHE A 119 11.10 5.15 -10.51
N ASP A 120 9.86 5.61 -10.56
CA ASP A 120 9.20 5.92 -11.82
C ASP A 120 9.50 7.37 -12.22
N GLN A 121 9.65 7.61 -13.52
CA GLN A 121 9.68 8.97 -14.04
C GLN A 121 8.30 9.60 -13.88
N TYR A 122 8.25 10.92 -13.70
CA TYR A 122 6.96 11.62 -13.63
C TYR A 122 6.10 11.33 -14.86
N GLN A 123 4.87 10.85 -14.62
CA GLN A 123 3.92 10.40 -15.64
C GLN A 123 4.45 9.30 -16.58
N GLN A 124 5.48 8.57 -16.16
CA GLN A 124 6.10 7.51 -16.93
C GLN A 124 6.41 6.28 -16.05
N SER A 125 6.93 5.24 -16.70
CA SER A 125 7.40 4.02 -16.04
C SER A 125 8.79 4.22 -15.41
N GLN A 126 9.42 3.14 -14.95
CA GLN A 126 10.69 3.14 -14.22
C GLN A 126 11.77 3.93 -14.97
N ALA A 127 12.41 4.89 -14.28
CA ALA A 127 13.62 5.60 -14.73
C ALA A 127 14.90 4.99 -14.16
N ILE A 128 14.85 4.51 -12.91
CA ILE A 128 16.00 3.88 -12.24
C ILE A 128 15.53 2.74 -11.34
N GLY A 129 16.35 1.69 -11.22
CA GLY A 129 16.01 0.56 -10.38
C GLY A 129 17.18 -0.32 -9.96
N LEU A 130 17.10 -0.84 -8.74
CA LEU A 130 17.97 -1.90 -8.22
C LEU A 130 17.24 -3.22 -8.38
N ILE A 131 17.78 -4.10 -9.21
CA ILE A 131 17.10 -5.31 -9.70
C ILE A 131 17.89 -6.56 -9.33
N TYR A 132 17.18 -7.53 -8.78
CA TYR A 132 17.60 -8.91 -8.61
C TYR A 132 16.58 -9.81 -9.30
N ASN A 133 17.02 -10.66 -10.23
CA ASN A 133 16.20 -11.75 -10.79
C ASN A 133 17.04 -13.02 -10.82
N ASP A 134 16.50 -14.14 -10.39
CA ASP A 134 17.15 -15.45 -10.47
C ASP A 134 16.15 -16.49 -10.96
N HIS A 135 16.45 -17.06 -12.12
CA HIS A 135 15.74 -18.18 -12.70
C HIS A 135 16.64 -19.41 -12.66
N SER A 136 16.54 -20.19 -11.58
CA SER A 136 17.26 -21.45 -11.41
C SER A 136 18.78 -21.40 -11.61
N GLY A 137 19.41 -20.29 -11.25
CA GLY A 137 20.85 -20.03 -11.38
C GLY A 137 21.20 -19.01 -12.46
N SER A 138 20.28 -18.72 -13.39
CA SER A 138 20.40 -17.61 -14.34
C SER A 138 20.08 -16.31 -13.62
N ARG A 139 21.11 -15.59 -13.18
CA ARG A 139 21.00 -14.43 -12.28
C ARG A 139 21.26 -13.11 -13.01
N GLU A 140 20.37 -12.16 -12.76
CA GLU A 140 20.54 -10.74 -13.01
C GLU A 140 20.68 -10.02 -11.66
N VAL A 141 21.77 -9.26 -11.51
CA VAL A 141 21.97 -8.33 -10.41
C VAL A 141 22.41 -7.02 -11.03
N ALA A 142 21.57 -6.00 -10.99
CA ALA A 142 21.77 -4.80 -11.79
C ALA A 142 21.30 -3.53 -11.10
N LEU A 143 22.03 -2.44 -11.36
CA LEU A 143 21.47 -1.10 -11.40
C LEU A 143 21.01 -0.85 -12.83
N LYS A 144 19.71 -0.61 -13.02
CA LYS A 144 19.13 -0.27 -14.32
C LYS A 144 18.78 1.21 -14.37
N VAL A 145 19.07 1.82 -15.52
CA VAL A 145 18.67 3.19 -15.86
C VAL A 145 17.98 3.10 -17.20
N TRP A 146 16.78 3.69 -17.29
CA TRP A 146 15.97 3.72 -18.50
C TRP A 146 15.87 5.15 -18.99
N ASP A 147 16.18 5.35 -20.26
CA ASP A 147 15.86 6.58 -20.98
C ASP A 147 14.40 6.50 -21.43
N ARG A 148 13.54 7.34 -20.83
CA ARG A 148 12.09 7.32 -21.06
C ARG A 148 11.67 8.60 -21.78
N PRO A 149 10.75 8.53 -22.75
CA PRO A 149 10.21 9.72 -23.40
C PRO A 149 9.38 10.55 -22.41
N GLU A 150 9.18 11.83 -22.71
CA GLU A 150 8.28 12.70 -21.92
C GLU A 150 6.80 12.39 -22.15
N THR A 151 6.47 11.61 -23.18
CA THR A 151 5.10 11.18 -23.46
C THR A 151 4.55 10.37 -22.28
N PRO A 152 3.37 10.74 -21.74
CA PRO A 152 2.79 10.04 -20.61
C PRO A 152 2.56 8.54 -20.87
N GLN A 153 2.81 7.69 -19.87
CA GLN A 153 2.63 6.25 -19.99
C GLN A 153 1.19 5.87 -20.34
N SER A 154 0.20 6.61 -19.84
CA SER A 154 -1.22 6.40 -20.13
C SER A 154 -1.52 6.41 -21.62
N GLU A 155 -0.85 7.26 -22.40
CA GLU A 155 -1.03 7.32 -23.85
C GLU A 155 -0.52 6.05 -24.54
N PHE A 156 0.62 5.51 -24.10
CA PHE A 156 1.13 4.24 -24.61
C PHE A 156 0.20 3.07 -24.26
N VAL A 157 -0.37 3.06 -23.05
CA VAL A 157 -1.31 2.01 -22.63
C VAL A 157 -2.59 2.07 -23.47
N GLU A 158 -3.16 3.25 -23.68
CA GLU A 158 -4.35 3.43 -24.51
C GLU A 158 -4.15 2.99 -25.96
N ARG A 159 -3.02 3.38 -26.56
CA ARG A 159 -2.65 2.92 -27.91
C ARG A 159 -2.49 1.40 -27.95
N GLY A 160 -1.82 0.81 -26.95
CA GLY A 160 -1.66 -0.64 -26.83
C GLY A 160 -2.98 -1.39 -26.67
N GLU A 161 -3.93 -0.85 -25.90
CA GLU A 161 -5.28 -1.40 -25.78
C GLU A 161 -6.07 -1.32 -27.09
N ALA A 162 -5.95 -0.21 -27.81
CA ALA A 162 -6.58 -0.06 -29.12
C ALA A 162 -6.05 -1.12 -30.10
N ILE A 163 -4.72 -1.32 -30.16
CA ILE A 163 -4.09 -2.35 -30.98
C ILE A 163 -4.55 -3.75 -30.57
N ARG A 164 -4.63 -4.06 -29.26
CA ARG A 164 -5.10 -5.37 -28.78
C ARG A 164 -6.52 -5.71 -29.24
N LYS A 165 -7.39 -4.70 -29.35
CA LYS A 165 -8.79 -4.85 -29.80
C LYS A 165 -8.94 -4.94 -31.32
N MET A 166 -7.87 -4.68 -32.09
CA MET A 166 -7.91 -4.84 -33.55
C MET A 166 -8.10 -6.32 -33.95
N PRO A 167 -8.76 -6.59 -35.08
CA PRO A 167 -8.78 -7.92 -35.69
C PRO A 167 -7.35 -8.44 -35.93
N GLU A 168 -7.18 -9.76 -35.92
CA GLU A 168 -5.91 -10.36 -36.34
C GLU A 168 -5.63 -10.02 -37.80
N GLY A 169 -4.43 -9.51 -38.08
CA GLY A 169 -4.03 -9.06 -39.40
C GLY A 169 -2.73 -8.25 -39.38
N PRO A 170 -2.15 -7.97 -40.56
CA PRO A 170 -0.86 -7.30 -40.68
C PRO A 170 -0.86 -5.89 -40.05
N GLU A 171 -2.01 -5.22 -39.99
CA GLU A 171 -2.14 -3.90 -39.34
C GLU A 171 -2.01 -3.96 -37.81
N LYS A 172 -2.24 -5.12 -37.18
CA LYS A 172 -2.08 -5.33 -35.73
C LYS A 172 -0.63 -5.68 -35.34
N GLU A 173 0.11 -6.22 -36.28
CA GLU A 173 1.50 -6.68 -36.10
C GLU A 173 2.55 -5.63 -36.52
N ALA A 174 2.12 -4.57 -37.21
CA ALA A 174 2.94 -3.43 -37.60
C ALA A 174 3.17 -2.43 -36.45
#